data_AF-A0A947QXN4-F1
#
_entry.id   AF-A0A947QXN4-F1
#
_cell.length_a   1.000
_cell.length_b   1.000
_cell.length_c   1.000
_cell.angle_alpha   90.00
_cell.angle_beta   90.00
_cell.angle_gamma   90.00
#
_symmetry.space_group_name_H-M   'P 1'
#
loop_
_entity.id
_entity.type
_entity.pdbx_description
1 polymer ?
#
loop_
_entity_poly.entity_id
_entity_poly.type
_entity_poly.pdbx_seq_one_letter_code
_entity_poly.pdbx_strand_id
1 'polypeptide(L)'
;MTDKKRFLNTLKIFAILFICWIMPFVYGCGLKHNHRVNPAFRIISTSVSKGIEVTEDDSFPRDVTDIFTSDDSEIVSHIRYADLSGNHNFKWEWCTPDGALYYVTKKHPVKTSDHTYVKQGTSWHKLPVSDLMKQNSAGRWKVNIFFDDALVASDFFEFKTNSGNPGFGNYHALVIGNNKYSFLQDLNTAENDARKVESVLKDLYGFRTTLLINTNRSDIMLSLNKLRDSLTEDDNLLIFYAGHGFLDVKGDEGYWLPIDAKKDNEINWISNSYLATVLKAIAARHVLIVSDSCYSGKLSREAGSSRVSLKNLSYYKNISSKKSRCVISSGGLEPVIDSGGKNGHSVFASSFIDTLTDNKGIIDSNTLFTKVRHIVMLNASQTPEYSDLRNAGHEGGDFLFIRK
;
A
#
# COMPACT_ATOMS: atom_id res chain seq x y z
N MET A 1 64.70 81.25 -17.25
CA MET A 1 63.68 80.92 -18.26
C MET A 1 63.55 79.40 -18.29
N THR A 2 62.34 78.89 -17.93
CA THR A 2 61.65 77.69 -18.45
C THR A 2 62.49 76.46 -18.89
N ASP A 3 62.20 75.20 -18.54
CA ASP A 3 60.96 74.59 -18.06
C ASP A 3 61.21 73.10 -17.67
N LYS A 4 60.46 72.61 -16.66
CA LYS A 4 59.80 71.26 -16.55
C LYS A 4 60.65 69.96 -16.65
N LYS A 5 60.38 68.87 -15.92
CA LYS A 5 59.25 68.45 -15.06
C LYS A 5 59.61 67.11 -14.37
N ARG A 6 59.03 66.90 -13.18
CA ARG A 6 58.62 65.62 -12.56
C ARG A 6 59.75 64.67 -12.12
N PHE A 7 59.72 64.01 -10.95
CA PHE A 7 58.59 63.62 -10.11
C PHE A 7 59.07 63.60 -8.65
N LEU A 8 58.25 64.20 -7.77
CA LEU A 8 58.53 64.49 -6.38
C LEU A 8 58.15 63.30 -5.49
N ASN A 9 59.08 62.98 -4.58
CA ASN A 9 58.82 62.92 -3.13
C ASN A 9 58.09 61.68 -2.57
N THR A 10 58.47 61.13 -1.41
CA THR A 10 59.31 61.62 -0.30
C THR A 10 59.55 60.40 0.61
N LEU A 11 60.82 60.07 0.92
CA LEU A 11 61.50 60.38 2.19
C LEU A 11 61.03 59.50 3.36
N LYS A 12 61.89 58.55 3.78
CA LYS A 12 62.93 58.69 4.85
C LYS A 12 62.31 58.29 6.21
N ILE A 13 62.97 57.52 7.05
CA ILE A 13 64.12 57.89 7.90
C ILE A 13 64.59 56.54 8.52
N PHE A 14 65.82 56.06 8.28
CA PHE A 14 67.01 56.17 9.17
C PHE A 14 66.76 55.58 10.58
N ALA A 15 67.58 54.72 11.21
CA ALA A 15 68.91 54.20 10.92
C ALA A 15 69.30 53.21 12.05
N ILE A 16 70.51 52.66 11.92
CA ILE A 16 71.41 52.14 12.99
C ILE A 16 71.55 50.61 13.02
N LEU A 17 72.47 50.16 12.18
CA LEU A 17 73.31 48.97 12.34
C LEU A 17 74.38 49.25 13.40
N PHE A 18 74.61 48.33 14.34
CA PHE A 18 75.95 48.01 14.87
C PHE A 18 75.95 46.62 15.54
N ILE A 19 76.60 45.67 14.86
CA ILE A 19 77.48 44.60 15.38
C ILE A 19 76.98 43.71 16.55
N CYS A 20 76.79 42.41 16.28
CA CYS A 20 77.13 41.32 17.21
C CYS A 20 77.23 40.00 16.41
N TRP A 21 78.44 39.47 16.22
CA TRP A 21 79.10 38.46 17.07
C TRP A 21 78.58 37.03 16.86
N ILE A 22 79.52 36.22 16.36
CA ILE A 22 79.52 34.77 16.23
C ILE A 22 79.43 34.12 17.62
N MET A 23 78.56 33.12 17.78
CA MET A 23 78.70 31.99 18.72
C MET A 23 77.62 30.93 18.39
N PRO A 24 77.83 29.64 18.74
CA PRO A 24 78.01 28.58 17.76
C PRO A 24 76.93 27.49 17.85
N PHE A 25 76.98 26.60 16.87
CA PHE A 25 76.51 25.22 16.89
C PHE A 25 76.02 24.67 18.24
N VAL A 26 74.69 24.51 18.34
CA VAL A 26 74.11 23.34 18.99
C VAL A 26 73.54 22.48 17.88
N TYR A 27 74.27 21.41 17.52
CA TYR A 27 73.72 20.28 16.78
C TYR A 27 72.66 19.61 17.66
N GLY A 28 71.44 20.16 17.64
CA GLY A 28 70.25 19.44 18.07
C GLY A 28 69.91 18.44 16.97
N CYS A 29 70.00 17.14 17.30
CA CYS A 29 69.56 16.05 16.45
C CYS A 29 68.05 16.25 16.15
N GLY A 30 67.74 16.81 14.98
CA GLY A 30 66.38 16.94 14.49
C GLY A 30 65.84 15.56 14.14
N LEU A 31 65.24 14.87 15.10
CA LEU A 31 64.31 13.78 14.84
C LEU A 31 63.20 14.36 13.95
N LYS A 32 63.32 14.14 12.63
CA LYS A 32 62.18 14.29 11.71
C LYS A 32 61.13 13.28 12.15
N HIS A 33 60.22 13.71 13.01
CA HIS A 33 58.93 13.05 13.12
C HIS A 33 58.26 13.18 11.75
N ASN A 34 58.37 12.13 10.93
CA ASN A 34 57.49 11.92 9.81
C ASN A 34 56.07 11.78 10.38
N HIS A 35 55.37 12.90 10.57
CA HIS A 35 53.93 12.89 10.74
C HIS A 35 53.36 12.35 9.43
N ARG A 36 53.06 11.05 9.40
CA ARG A 36 52.22 10.47 8.36
C ARG A 36 50.87 11.16 8.47
N VAL A 37 50.59 12.08 7.55
CA VAL A 37 49.26 12.65 7.38
C VAL A 37 48.39 11.53 6.79
N ASN A 38 47.32 11.16 7.49
CA ASN A 38 46.35 10.21 6.95
C ASN A 38 45.71 10.80 5.68
N PRO A 39 45.41 9.99 4.65
CA PRO A 39 44.69 10.46 3.48
C PRO A 39 43.32 11.03 3.86
N ALA A 40 42.77 11.90 3.02
CA ALA A 40 41.44 12.46 3.22
C ALA A 40 40.34 11.42 2.94
N PHE A 41 39.27 11.48 3.73
CA PHE A 41 38.08 10.64 3.55
C PHE A 41 37.56 10.68 2.12
N ARG A 42 37.18 9.52 1.59
CA ARG A 42 36.62 9.40 0.25
C ARG A 42 35.62 8.26 0.14
N ILE A 43 34.62 8.46 -0.71
CA ILE A 43 33.71 7.40 -1.13
C ILE A 43 34.40 6.55 -2.20
N ILE A 44 34.38 5.23 -2.02
CA ILE A 44 34.90 4.26 -3.00
C ILE A 44 33.79 3.91 -4.00
N SER A 45 32.62 3.53 -3.49
CA SER A 45 31.50 3.07 -4.32
C SER A 45 30.17 3.10 -3.57
N THR A 46 29.08 3.24 -4.30
CA THR A 46 27.71 3.02 -3.82
C THR A 46 27.03 1.94 -4.63
N SER A 47 25.99 1.34 -4.05
CA SER A 47 25.18 0.31 -4.70
C SER A 47 23.80 0.20 -4.06
N VAL A 48 22.82 -0.18 -4.88
CA VAL A 48 21.50 -0.62 -4.41
C VAL A 48 21.38 -2.13 -4.65
N SER A 49 20.72 -2.85 -3.73
CA SER A 49 20.70 -4.32 -3.77
C SER A 49 19.47 -4.91 -3.04
N LYS A 50 19.11 -6.17 -3.32
CA LYS A 50 17.93 -6.84 -2.74
C LYS A 50 18.14 -7.39 -1.34
N GLY A 51 19.39 -7.41 -0.88
CA GLY A 51 19.71 -7.81 0.47
C GLY A 51 21.12 -7.43 0.84
N ILE A 52 21.48 -7.76 2.08
CA ILE A 52 22.83 -7.54 2.58
C ILE A 52 23.29 -8.73 3.41
N GLU A 53 24.58 -8.97 3.41
CA GLU A 53 25.28 -9.87 4.31
C GLU A 53 26.15 -9.03 5.25
N VAL A 54 26.03 -9.27 6.55
CA VAL A 54 26.72 -8.47 7.58
C VAL A 54 27.63 -9.39 8.37
N THR A 55 28.90 -9.01 8.46
CA THR A 55 29.92 -9.64 9.28
C THR A 55 30.23 -8.75 10.49
N GLU A 56 31.12 -9.20 11.38
CA GLU A 56 31.50 -8.44 12.57
C GLU A 56 32.09 -7.06 12.23
N ASP A 57 32.88 -6.98 11.15
CA ASP A 57 33.64 -5.79 10.76
C ASP A 57 33.21 -5.15 9.43
N ASP A 58 32.38 -5.83 8.63
CA ASP A 58 32.06 -5.39 7.26
C ASP A 58 30.65 -5.81 6.81
N SER A 59 30.20 -5.25 5.68
CA SER A 59 28.93 -5.57 5.05
C SER A 59 29.03 -5.64 3.53
N PHE A 60 28.29 -6.57 2.93
CA PHE A 60 28.35 -6.89 1.51
C PHE A 60 26.94 -6.91 0.90
N PRO A 61 26.66 -6.11 -0.15
CA PRO A 61 25.36 -6.11 -0.82
C PRO A 61 25.15 -7.44 -1.57
N ARG A 62 23.95 -8.01 -1.46
CA ARG A 62 23.54 -9.23 -2.15
C ARG A 62 22.54 -8.90 -3.25
N ASP A 63 22.72 -9.50 -4.43
CA ASP A 63 21.89 -9.27 -5.61
C ASP A 63 21.78 -7.77 -5.95
N VAL A 64 22.93 -7.17 -6.28
CA VAL A 64 23.04 -5.76 -6.69
C VAL A 64 22.21 -5.53 -7.95
N THR A 65 21.26 -4.59 -7.86
CA THR A 65 20.36 -4.24 -8.95
C THR A 65 19.74 -2.86 -8.69
N ASP A 66 19.33 -2.20 -9.77
CA ASP A 66 18.53 -0.99 -9.76
C ASP A 66 17.07 -1.27 -10.12
N ILE A 67 16.64 -2.54 -10.22
CA ILE A 67 15.25 -2.91 -10.53
C ILE A 67 14.71 -3.80 -9.41
N PHE A 68 13.63 -3.32 -8.79
CA PHE A 68 12.93 -3.98 -7.71
C PHE A 68 11.49 -4.23 -8.11
N THR A 69 10.97 -5.35 -7.62
CA THR A 69 9.58 -5.73 -7.77
C THR A 69 8.97 -5.88 -6.40
N SER A 70 7.66 -6.01 -6.40
CA SER A 70 6.93 -6.25 -5.18
C SER A 70 7.16 -7.60 -4.50
N ASP A 71 7.82 -8.54 -5.19
CA ASP A 71 8.19 -9.84 -4.61
C ASP A 71 9.49 -9.76 -3.79
N ASP A 72 10.23 -8.66 -3.93
CA ASP A 72 11.45 -8.43 -3.17
C ASP A 72 11.11 -8.04 -1.72
N SER A 73 11.96 -8.42 -0.76
CA SER A 73 11.72 -8.13 0.65
C SER A 73 12.13 -6.71 1.05
N GLU A 74 13.26 -6.25 0.54
CA GLU A 74 13.91 -5.01 0.95
C GLU A 74 14.77 -4.44 -0.18
N ILE A 75 15.01 -3.14 -0.09
CA ILE A 75 15.96 -2.39 -0.92
C ILE A 75 17.06 -1.91 0.01
N VAL A 76 18.30 -2.27 -0.25
CA VAL A 76 19.45 -1.87 0.55
C VAL A 76 20.28 -0.85 -0.22
N SER A 77 20.47 0.34 0.37
CA SER A 77 21.47 1.31 -0.08
C SER A 77 22.74 1.09 0.74
N HIS A 78 23.83 0.80 0.05
CA HIS A 78 25.12 0.44 0.64
C HIS A 78 26.23 1.35 0.10
N ILE A 79 27.14 1.76 0.98
CA ILE A 79 28.28 2.62 0.66
C ILE A 79 29.59 2.03 1.18
N ARG A 80 30.61 2.04 0.33
CA ARG A 80 32.00 1.74 0.69
C ARG A 80 32.79 3.03 0.73
N TYR A 81 33.59 3.22 1.77
CA TYR A 81 34.44 4.40 1.94
C TYR A 81 35.84 4.01 2.40
N ALA A 82 36.77 4.94 2.30
CA ALA A 82 38.13 4.82 2.77
C ALA A 82 38.56 6.05 3.54
N ASP A 83 39.66 5.87 4.26
CA ASP A 83 40.45 6.96 4.83
C ASP A 83 39.68 7.76 5.91
N LEU A 84 38.95 7.07 6.78
CA LEU A 84 38.14 7.67 7.84
C LEU A 84 38.94 7.78 9.15
N SER A 85 38.87 8.94 9.81
CA SER A 85 39.50 9.17 11.11
C SER A 85 38.63 10.05 12.00
N GLY A 86 38.33 9.59 13.22
CA GLY A 86 37.46 10.31 14.13
C GLY A 86 36.02 9.79 14.11
N ASN A 87 35.14 10.47 14.85
CA ASN A 87 33.75 10.07 15.00
C ASN A 87 32.88 10.79 13.96
N HIS A 88 32.19 10.00 13.15
CA HIS A 88 31.36 10.50 12.05
C HIS A 88 30.00 9.82 12.05
N ASN A 89 29.09 10.28 11.20
CA ASN A 89 27.81 9.64 11.01
C ASN A 89 27.34 9.63 9.55
N PHE A 90 26.64 8.56 9.19
CA PHE A 90 25.89 8.48 7.94
C PHE A 90 24.39 8.65 8.15
N LYS A 91 23.69 9.17 7.15
CA LYS A 91 22.24 9.33 7.10
C LYS A 91 21.74 9.10 5.68
N TRP A 92 20.60 8.43 5.53
CA TRP A 92 19.95 8.24 4.23
C TRP A 92 18.65 9.04 4.16
N GLU A 93 18.39 9.61 2.99
CA GLU A 93 17.10 10.22 2.66
C GLU A 93 16.52 9.51 1.44
N TRP A 94 15.35 8.92 1.61
CA TRP A 94 14.61 8.21 0.58
C TRP A 94 13.56 9.14 -0.01
N CYS A 95 13.54 9.27 -1.33
CA CYS A 95 12.65 10.16 -2.06
C CYS A 95 11.76 9.36 -3.01
N THR A 96 10.47 9.69 -3.04
CA THR A 96 9.44 9.11 -3.91
C THR A 96 9.68 9.48 -5.39
N PRO A 97 9.02 8.79 -6.34
CA PRO A 97 9.17 9.07 -7.78
C PRO A 97 8.77 10.47 -8.23
N ASP A 98 7.86 11.12 -7.51
CA ASP A 98 7.46 12.52 -7.73
C ASP A 98 8.43 13.54 -7.10
N GLY A 99 9.49 13.06 -6.44
CA GLY A 99 10.54 13.88 -5.84
C GLY A 99 10.28 14.30 -4.39
N ALA A 100 9.18 13.88 -3.76
CA ALA A 100 8.91 14.16 -2.37
C ALA A 100 9.82 13.35 -1.42
N LEU A 101 10.09 13.90 -0.23
CA LEU A 101 10.84 13.21 0.81
C LEU A 101 9.95 12.17 1.50
N TYR A 102 10.31 10.90 1.39
CA TYR A 102 9.57 9.80 2.02
C TYR A 102 10.03 9.53 3.45
N TYR A 103 11.34 9.30 3.63
CA TYR A 103 11.91 8.86 4.90
C TYR A 103 13.34 9.36 5.07
N VAL A 104 13.67 9.76 6.30
CA VAL A 104 15.02 10.12 6.72
C VAL A 104 15.43 9.22 7.87
N THR A 105 16.59 8.59 7.74
CA THR A 105 17.11 7.72 8.79
C THR A 105 17.57 8.52 10.00
N LYS A 106 17.67 7.87 11.16
CA LYS A 106 18.49 8.42 12.24
C LYS A 106 19.96 8.47 11.79
N LYS A 107 20.75 9.32 12.42
CA LYS A 107 22.20 9.36 12.21
C LYS A 107 22.82 8.04 12.70
N HIS A 108 23.47 7.32 11.81
CA HIS A 108 24.19 6.08 12.09
C HIS A 108 25.64 6.41 12.45
N PRO A 109 26.03 6.34 13.74
CA PRO A 109 27.39 6.68 14.14
C PRO A 109 28.37 5.63 13.62
N VAL A 110 29.45 6.10 13.01
CA VAL A 110 30.64 5.29 12.69
C VAL A 110 31.72 5.73 13.67
N LYS A 111 31.93 4.88 14.68
CA LYS A 111 32.94 5.13 15.71
C LYS A 111 34.25 4.52 15.25
N THR A 112 35.27 5.35 15.11
CA THR A 112 36.64 4.88 15.25
C THR A 112 36.95 4.86 16.75
N SER A 113 37.48 3.76 17.31
CA SER A 113 38.08 3.84 18.65
C SER A 113 39.09 5.00 18.70
N ASP A 114 39.22 5.68 19.83
CA ASP A 114 40.10 6.83 19.96
C ASP A 114 41.51 6.46 19.44
N HIS A 115 41.87 7.02 18.28
CA HIS A 115 43.11 6.84 17.49
C HIS A 115 43.15 5.78 16.38
N THR A 116 42.07 5.09 16.03
CA THR A 116 42.09 4.14 14.89
C THR A 116 41.67 4.80 13.58
N TYR A 117 42.61 4.88 12.63
CA TYR A 117 42.31 5.20 11.24
C TYR A 117 41.70 3.98 10.55
N VAL A 118 40.53 4.16 9.92
CA VAL A 118 39.84 3.12 9.16
C VAL A 118 40.23 3.27 7.70
N LYS A 119 41.07 2.34 7.23
CA LYS A 119 41.55 2.33 5.84
C LYS A 119 40.40 2.11 4.85
N GLN A 120 39.48 1.21 5.18
CA GLN A 120 38.25 0.95 4.43
C GLN A 120 37.15 0.56 5.39
N GLY A 121 35.92 0.97 5.09
CA GLY A 121 34.74 0.57 5.84
C GLY A 121 33.49 0.63 4.97
N THR A 122 32.40 0.11 5.52
CA THR A 122 31.09 0.10 4.89
C THR A 122 30.02 0.66 5.80
N SER A 123 28.94 1.11 5.19
CA SER A 123 27.72 1.50 5.89
C SER A 123 26.53 1.30 4.96
N TRP A 124 25.36 1.14 5.53
CA TRP A 124 24.16 0.83 4.76
C TRP A 124 22.90 1.17 5.52
N HIS A 125 21.82 1.31 4.77
CA HIS A 125 20.47 1.34 5.30
C HIS A 125 19.54 0.57 4.37
N LYS A 126 18.48 -0.01 4.93
CA LYS A 126 17.47 -0.74 4.16
C LYS A 126 16.09 -0.13 4.26
N LEU A 127 15.39 -0.11 3.15
CA LEU A 127 14.00 0.28 3.04
C LEU A 127 13.17 -0.97 2.70
N PRO A 128 12.28 -1.44 3.58
CA PRO A 128 11.42 -2.58 3.28
C PRO A 128 10.55 -2.33 2.05
N VAL A 129 10.42 -3.29 1.14
CA VAL A 129 9.54 -3.14 -0.04
C VAL A 129 8.09 -2.93 0.37
N SER A 130 7.68 -3.48 1.51
CA SER A 130 6.36 -3.23 2.08
C SER A 130 6.07 -1.74 2.38
N ASP A 131 7.09 -0.93 2.60
CA ASP A 131 6.95 0.51 2.84
C ASP A 131 6.69 1.28 1.55
N LEU A 132 7.25 0.84 0.42
CA LEU A 132 6.94 1.37 -0.90
C LEU A 132 5.52 0.97 -1.33
N MET A 133 5.12 -0.25 -1.01
CA MET A 133 3.77 -0.74 -1.30
C MET A 133 2.68 0.06 -0.57
N LYS A 134 2.92 0.54 0.66
CA LYS A 134 1.97 1.42 1.38
C LYS A 134 1.66 2.71 0.64
N GLN A 135 2.62 3.21 -0.16
CA GLN A 135 2.49 4.46 -0.90
C GLN A 135 1.97 4.26 -2.33
N ASN A 136 1.75 3.01 -2.76
CA ASN A 136 1.44 2.66 -4.14
C ASN A 136 2.33 3.39 -5.17
N SER A 137 3.62 3.50 -4.85
CA SER A 137 4.54 4.42 -5.52
C SER A 137 5.48 3.67 -6.45
N ALA A 138 4.93 2.99 -7.45
CA ALA A 138 5.72 2.46 -8.55
C ALA A 138 6.44 3.60 -9.29
N GLY A 139 7.62 3.30 -9.86
CA GLY A 139 8.44 4.24 -10.62
C GLY A 139 9.86 4.39 -10.06
N ARG A 140 10.53 5.45 -10.49
CA ARG A 140 11.95 5.68 -10.21
C ARG A 140 12.17 6.42 -8.89
N TRP A 141 12.64 5.70 -7.89
CA TRP A 141 13.01 6.25 -6.59
C TRP A 141 14.44 6.75 -6.56
N LYS A 142 14.71 7.61 -5.57
CA LYS A 142 16.05 8.16 -5.30
C LYS A 142 16.40 7.98 -3.83
N VAL A 143 17.66 7.64 -3.56
CA VAL A 143 18.21 7.62 -2.21
C VAL A 143 19.45 8.51 -2.15
N ASN A 144 19.46 9.46 -1.23
CA ASN A 144 20.60 10.32 -0.92
C ASN A 144 21.34 9.78 0.29
N ILE A 145 22.67 9.82 0.25
CA ILE A 145 23.55 9.41 1.34
C ILE A 145 24.31 10.64 1.82
N PHE A 146 24.18 10.93 3.10
CA PHE A 146 24.86 12.04 3.77
C PHE A 146 25.92 11.53 4.73
N PHE A 147 27.05 12.22 4.79
CA PHE A 147 28.13 12.03 5.74
C PHE A 147 28.33 13.35 6.48
N ASP A 148 28.14 13.35 7.80
CA ASP A 148 28.16 14.56 8.64
C ASP A 148 27.33 15.71 8.06
N ASP A 149 26.09 15.39 7.66
CA ASP A 149 25.12 16.31 7.05
C ASP A 149 25.50 16.86 5.67
N ALA A 150 26.66 16.48 5.10
CA ALA A 150 27.02 16.76 3.71
C ALA A 150 26.56 15.63 2.78
N LEU A 151 25.90 15.96 1.68
CA LEU A 151 25.51 14.98 0.66
C LEU A 151 26.77 14.43 -0.02
N VAL A 152 27.00 13.11 0.06
CA VAL A 152 28.18 12.45 -0.51
C VAL A 152 27.86 11.54 -1.69
N ALA A 153 26.62 11.06 -1.81
CA ALA A 153 26.18 10.26 -2.95
C ALA A 153 24.66 10.27 -3.13
N SER A 154 24.22 9.93 -4.34
CA SER A 154 22.82 9.66 -4.66
C SER A 154 22.73 8.45 -5.60
N ASP A 155 21.89 7.48 -5.25
CA ASP A 155 21.57 6.34 -6.12
C ASP A 155 20.09 6.39 -6.54
N PHE A 156 19.76 5.64 -7.59
CA PHE A 156 18.41 5.52 -8.12
C PHE A 156 18.05 4.05 -8.31
N PHE A 157 16.77 3.73 -8.15
CA PHE A 157 16.25 2.42 -8.48
C PHE A 157 14.81 2.51 -9.00
N GLU A 158 14.43 1.60 -9.87
CA GLU A 158 13.08 1.44 -10.40
C GLU A 158 12.32 0.44 -9.54
N PHE A 159 11.17 0.85 -9.00
CA PHE A 159 10.25 -0.05 -8.31
C PHE A 159 9.04 -0.34 -9.19
N LYS A 160 8.86 -1.60 -9.56
CA LYS A 160 7.73 -2.07 -10.36
C LYS A 160 6.76 -2.83 -9.47
N THR A 161 5.50 -2.45 -9.51
CA THR A 161 4.45 -3.33 -9.00
C THR A 161 4.23 -4.42 -10.03
N ASN A 162 4.35 -5.69 -9.63
CA ASN A 162 3.86 -6.77 -10.48
C ASN A 162 2.36 -6.53 -10.72
N SER A 163 1.84 -6.89 -11.89
CA SER A 163 0.46 -6.62 -12.30
C SER A 163 -0.59 -7.47 -11.54
N GLY A 164 -0.35 -7.73 -10.26
CA GLY A 164 -1.21 -8.38 -9.27
C GLY A 164 -0.82 -7.85 -7.89
N ASN A 165 -1.80 -7.60 -7.03
CA ASN A 165 -1.60 -6.93 -5.75
C ASN A 165 -0.72 -7.80 -4.83
N PRO A 166 0.55 -7.43 -4.62
CA PRO A 166 1.56 -8.36 -4.14
C PRO A 166 1.40 -8.59 -2.64
N GLY A 167 1.15 -9.85 -2.28
CA GLY A 167 0.92 -10.31 -0.92
C GLY A 167 -0.55 -10.43 -0.49
N PHE A 168 -1.49 -10.05 -1.34
CA PHE A 168 -2.93 -10.11 -1.02
C PHE A 168 -3.76 -10.96 -1.99
N GLY A 169 -3.16 -11.53 -3.04
CA GLY A 169 -3.80 -12.43 -3.98
C GLY A 169 -4.44 -11.73 -5.19
N ASN A 170 -5.00 -12.50 -6.11
CA ASN A 170 -5.73 -11.95 -7.26
C ASN A 170 -7.17 -11.62 -6.87
N TYR A 171 -7.74 -10.59 -7.48
CA TYR A 171 -9.09 -10.14 -7.17
C TYR A 171 -10.02 -10.38 -8.35
N HIS A 172 -11.14 -11.06 -8.08
CA HIS A 172 -12.18 -11.37 -9.04
C HIS A 172 -13.51 -10.81 -8.53
N ALA A 173 -14.38 -10.38 -9.45
CA ALA A 173 -15.74 -9.99 -9.11
C ALA A 173 -16.77 -10.60 -10.06
N LEU A 174 -17.87 -11.07 -9.47
CA LEU A 174 -19.13 -11.32 -10.17
C LEU A 174 -20.10 -10.20 -9.80
N VAL A 175 -20.47 -9.39 -10.77
CA VAL A 175 -21.32 -8.21 -10.58
C VAL A 175 -22.64 -8.45 -11.30
N ILE A 176 -23.75 -8.43 -10.57
CA ILE A 176 -25.07 -8.79 -11.07
C ILE A 176 -26.03 -7.61 -10.85
N GLY A 177 -26.73 -7.19 -11.89
CA GLY A 177 -27.73 -6.13 -11.83
C GLY A 177 -28.99 -6.48 -12.61
N ASN A 178 -30.12 -6.64 -11.94
CA ASN A 178 -31.38 -7.07 -12.54
C ASN A 178 -32.44 -5.98 -12.42
N ASN A 179 -32.75 -5.33 -13.54
CA ASN A 179 -33.82 -4.34 -13.70
C ASN A 179 -35.06 -4.91 -14.41
N LYS A 180 -34.88 -5.76 -15.42
CA LYS A 180 -35.93 -6.17 -16.37
C LYS A 180 -36.47 -7.55 -16.05
N TYR A 181 -37.57 -7.61 -15.30
CA TYR A 181 -38.15 -8.87 -14.82
C TYR A 181 -39.27 -9.34 -15.74
N SER A 182 -39.32 -10.65 -15.99
CA SER A 182 -40.36 -11.24 -16.84
C SER A 182 -41.72 -11.31 -16.14
N PHE A 183 -41.72 -11.47 -14.81
CA PHE A 183 -42.93 -11.73 -14.02
C PHE A 183 -43.06 -10.87 -12.75
N LEU A 184 -42.03 -10.07 -12.44
CA LEU A 184 -42.02 -9.14 -11.31
C LEU A 184 -41.99 -7.71 -11.83
N GLN A 185 -42.19 -6.74 -10.94
CA GLN A 185 -42.06 -5.33 -11.31
C GLN A 185 -40.61 -5.00 -11.67
N ASP A 186 -40.40 -4.24 -12.74
CA ASP A 186 -39.09 -3.73 -13.11
C ASP A 186 -38.49 -2.81 -12.03
N LEU A 187 -37.17 -2.84 -11.91
CA LEU A 187 -36.38 -1.89 -11.14
C LEU A 187 -35.73 -0.86 -12.06
N ASN A 188 -35.31 0.27 -11.48
CA ASN A 188 -34.72 1.38 -12.21
C ASN A 188 -33.21 1.46 -12.02
N THR A 189 -32.70 1.11 -10.83
CA THR A 189 -31.32 1.44 -10.43
C THR A 189 -30.33 0.28 -10.57
N ALA A 190 -30.77 -0.98 -10.45
CA ALA A 190 -29.89 -2.13 -10.29
C ALA A 190 -28.90 -2.36 -11.44
N GLU A 191 -29.30 -2.13 -12.70
CA GLU A 191 -28.38 -2.22 -13.83
C GLU A 191 -27.29 -1.13 -13.78
N ASN A 192 -27.68 0.10 -13.46
CA ASN A 192 -26.75 1.22 -13.36
C ASN A 192 -25.77 1.03 -12.19
N ASP A 193 -26.28 0.53 -11.07
CA ASP A 193 -25.47 0.18 -9.89
C ASP A 193 -24.42 -0.87 -10.22
N ALA A 194 -24.84 -1.98 -10.84
CA ALA A 194 -23.93 -3.05 -11.26
C ALA A 194 -22.84 -2.54 -12.22
N ARG A 195 -23.21 -1.76 -13.26
CA ARG A 195 -22.23 -1.21 -14.21
C ARG A 195 -21.23 -0.28 -13.53
N LYS A 196 -21.68 0.57 -12.61
CA LYS A 196 -20.80 1.52 -11.94
C LYS A 196 -19.88 0.85 -10.93
N VAL A 197 -20.39 -0.13 -10.17
CA VAL A 197 -19.58 -0.96 -9.27
C VAL A 197 -18.53 -1.74 -10.05
N GLU A 198 -18.89 -2.33 -11.20
CA GLU A 198 -17.94 -3.05 -12.05
C GLU A 198 -16.79 -2.15 -12.52
N SER A 199 -17.10 -0.96 -13.04
CA SER A 199 -16.09 0.04 -13.41
C SER A 199 -15.19 0.39 -12.23
N VAL A 200 -15.75 0.70 -11.06
CA VAL A 200 -14.94 1.06 -9.88
C VAL A 200 -13.99 -0.08 -9.49
N LEU A 201 -14.48 -1.31 -9.40
CA LEU A 201 -13.66 -2.47 -9.02
C LEU A 201 -12.57 -2.76 -10.06
N LYS A 202 -12.89 -2.64 -11.34
CA LYS A 202 -11.95 -2.87 -12.43
C LYS A 202 -10.90 -1.77 -12.53
N ASP A 203 -11.34 -0.51 -12.59
CA ASP A 203 -10.50 0.64 -12.93
C ASP A 203 -9.66 1.09 -11.73
N LEU A 204 -10.25 1.11 -10.53
CA LEU A 204 -9.57 1.61 -9.32
C LEU A 204 -8.92 0.50 -8.49
N TYR A 205 -9.39 -0.75 -8.60
CA TYR A 205 -8.91 -1.86 -7.75
C TYR A 205 -8.32 -3.04 -8.55
N GLY A 206 -8.35 -3.00 -9.88
CA GLY A 206 -7.72 -4.02 -10.73
C GLY A 206 -8.41 -5.39 -10.70
N PHE A 207 -9.69 -5.46 -10.34
CA PHE A 207 -10.44 -6.71 -10.31
C PHE A 207 -10.62 -7.29 -11.72
N ARG A 208 -10.58 -8.61 -11.84
CA ARG A 208 -11.08 -9.36 -13.00
C ARG A 208 -12.59 -9.50 -12.85
N THR A 209 -13.36 -8.77 -13.65
CA THR A 209 -14.80 -8.65 -13.48
C THR A 209 -15.57 -9.51 -14.49
N THR A 210 -16.66 -10.12 -14.03
CA THR A 210 -17.74 -10.67 -14.86
C THR A 210 -19.01 -9.91 -14.54
N LEU A 211 -19.59 -9.24 -15.53
CA LEU A 211 -20.83 -8.47 -15.38
C LEU A 211 -22.01 -9.24 -15.98
N LEU A 212 -23.05 -9.47 -15.19
CA LEU A 212 -24.32 -10.05 -15.63
C LEU A 212 -25.45 -9.03 -15.43
N ILE A 213 -26.09 -8.64 -16.53
CA ILE A 213 -27.21 -7.70 -16.50
C ILE A 213 -28.48 -8.41 -16.92
N ASN A 214 -29.57 -8.21 -16.16
CA ASN A 214 -30.88 -8.80 -16.43
C ASN A 214 -30.77 -10.32 -16.69
N THR A 215 -30.16 -11.03 -15.74
CA THR A 215 -29.77 -12.44 -15.90
C THR A 215 -30.72 -13.38 -15.17
N ASN A 216 -30.91 -14.57 -15.74
CA ASN A 216 -31.76 -15.62 -15.19
C ASN A 216 -31.01 -16.46 -14.14
N ARG A 217 -31.75 -17.32 -13.42
CA ARG A 217 -31.15 -18.20 -12.41
C ARG A 217 -30.02 -19.09 -12.94
N SER A 218 -30.23 -19.69 -14.11
CA SER A 218 -29.30 -20.67 -14.68
C SER A 218 -27.94 -20.03 -14.99
N ASP A 219 -27.93 -18.83 -15.55
CA ASP A 219 -26.70 -18.11 -15.91
C ASP A 219 -25.92 -17.64 -14.68
N ILE A 220 -26.62 -17.20 -13.62
CA ILE A 220 -25.99 -16.91 -12.32
C ILE A 220 -25.30 -18.16 -11.77
N MET A 221 -26.01 -19.30 -11.75
CA MET A 221 -25.46 -20.56 -11.24
C MET A 221 -24.27 -21.06 -12.06
N LEU A 222 -24.36 -20.97 -13.39
CA LEU A 222 -23.24 -21.33 -14.28
C LEU A 222 -22.01 -20.45 -14.02
N SER A 223 -22.21 -19.16 -13.76
CA SER A 223 -21.12 -18.24 -13.45
C SER A 223 -20.47 -18.55 -12.09
N LEU A 224 -21.28 -18.87 -11.07
CA LEU A 224 -20.77 -19.34 -9.77
C LEU A 224 -20.00 -20.66 -9.89
N ASN A 225 -20.48 -21.60 -10.70
CA ASN A 225 -19.78 -22.87 -10.94
C ASN A 225 -18.43 -22.65 -11.63
N LYS A 226 -18.38 -21.78 -12.65
CA LYS A 226 -17.12 -21.41 -13.32
C LYS A 226 -16.10 -20.84 -12.31
N LEU A 227 -16.54 -19.94 -11.43
CA LEU A 227 -15.68 -19.38 -10.38
C LEU A 227 -15.20 -20.46 -9.41
N ARG A 228 -16.07 -21.37 -9.00
CA ARG A 228 -15.69 -22.50 -8.14
C ARG A 228 -14.60 -23.35 -8.78
N ASP A 229 -14.70 -23.59 -10.08
CA ASP A 229 -13.78 -24.47 -10.81
C ASP A 229 -12.47 -23.75 -11.18
N SER A 230 -12.45 -22.40 -11.23
CA SER A 230 -11.28 -21.62 -11.66
C SER A 230 -10.46 -20.99 -10.53
N LEU A 231 -11.08 -20.66 -9.39
CA LEU A 231 -10.42 -19.93 -8.31
C LEU A 231 -9.63 -20.85 -7.38
N THR A 232 -8.54 -20.33 -6.84
CA THR A 232 -7.60 -20.98 -5.93
C THR A 232 -7.51 -20.23 -4.60
N GLU A 233 -6.74 -20.74 -3.63
CA GLU A 233 -6.51 -20.09 -2.34
C GLU A 233 -5.69 -18.79 -2.43
N ASP A 234 -5.16 -18.46 -3.61
CA ASP A 234 -4.48 -17.19 -3.88
C ASP A 234 -5.43 -16.13 -4.48
N ASP A 235 -6.72 -16.47 -4.62
CA ASP A 235 -7.73 -15.57 -5.17
C ASP A 235 -8.69 -15.03 -4.09
N ASN A 236 -9.26 -13.87 -4.38
CA ASN A 236 -10.31 -13.20 -3.61
C ASN A 236 -11.50 -12.96 -4.52
N LEU A 237 -12.71 -13.22 -4.03
CA LEU A 237 -13.95 -13.09 -4.80
C LEU A 237 -14.89 -12.08 -4.14
N LEU A 238 -15.29 -11.07 -4.89
CA LEU A 238 -16.42 -10.21 -4.54
C LEU A 238 -17.64 -10.59 -5.39
N ILE A 239 -18.81 -10.74 -4.77
CA ILE A 239 -20.07 -10.91 -5.47
C ILE A 239 -20.95 -9.71 -5.15
N PHE A 240 -21.23 -8.88 -6.15
CA PHE A 240 -22.17 -7.78 -6.01
C PHE A 240 -23.50 -8.18 -6.66
N TYR A 241 -24.59 -8.02 -5.93
CA TYR A 241 -25.94 -8.29 -6.43
C TYR A 241 -26.83 -7.09 -6.17
N ALA A 242 -27.43 -6.53 -7.22
CA ALA A 242 -28.51 -5.56 -7.13
C ALA A 242 -29.75 -6.11 -7.86
N GLY A 243 -30.88 -6.11 -7.17
CA GLY A 243 -32.12 -6.68 -7.71
C GLY A 243 -33.15 -6.98 -6.64
N HIS A 244 -34.24 -7.62 -7.04
CA HIS A 244 -35.25 -8.08 -6.10
C HIS A 244 -34.67 -9.15 -5.17
N GLY A 245 -35.10 -9.08 -3.92
CA GLY A 245 -34.89 -10.10 -2.93
C GLY A 245 -36.19 -10.42 -2.21
N PHE A 246 -36.30 -11.64 -1.68
CA PHE A 246 -37.41 -12.05 -0.83
C PHE A 246 -36.88 -12.58 0.49
N LEU A 247 -37.56 -12.21 1.58
CA LEU A 247 -37.21 -12.66 2.92
C LEU A 247 -38.37 -13.47 3.48
N ASP A 248 -38.19 -14.79 3.59
CA ASP A 248 -39.10 -15.64 4.35
C ASP A 248 -38.75 -15.53 5.84
N VAL A 249 -39.46 -14.63 6.53
CA VAL A 249 -39.29 -14.42 7.97
C VAL A 249 -39.62 -15.66 8.79
N LYS A 250 -40.51 -16.54 8.31
CA LYS A 250 -40.87 -17.77 9.04
C LYS A 250 -39.80 -18.84 8.90
N GLY A 251 -39.23 -18.97 7.70
CA GLY A 251 -38.13 -19.89 7.40
C GLY A 251 -36.74 -19.38 7.77
N ASP A 252 -36.60 -18.11 8.16
CA ASP A 252 -35.32 -17.42 8.36
C ASP A 252 -34.41 -17.47 7.11
N GLU A 253 -35.01 -17.48 5.92
CA GLU A 253 -34.32 -17.68 4.64
C GLU A 253 -34.50 -16.47 3.72
N GLY A 254 -33.40 -16.05 3.10
CA GLY A 254 -33.38 -14.96 2.13
C GLY A 254 -33.17 -15.53 0.73
N TYR A 255 -33.70 -14.83 -0.27
CA TYR A 255 -33.62 -15.24 -1.65
C TYR A 255 -33.23 -14.07 -2.55
N TRP A 256 -32.30 -14.30 -3.46
CA TRP A 256 -32.15 -13.48 -4.65
C TRP A 256 -33.16 -13.92 -5.70
N LEU A 257 -33.81 -12.94 -6.33
CA LEU A 257 -34.79 -13.16 -7.39
C LEU A 257 -34.18 -12.75 -8.74
N PRO A 258 -33.80 -13.69 -9.61
CA PRO A 258 -33.34 -13.41 -10.97
C PRO A 258 -34.50 -12.96 -11.88
N ILE A 259 -34.21 -12.55 -13.13
CA ILE A 259 -35.25 -11.97 -14.00
C ILE A 259 -36.39 -12.92 -14.38
N ASP A 260 -36.17 -14.23 -14.25
CA ASP A 260 -37.13 -15.30 -14.51
C ASP A 260 -37.84 -15.79 -13.24
N ALA A 261 -37.63 -15.12 -12.10
CA ALA A 261 -38.34 -15.38 -10.85
C ALA A 261 -39.83 -15.01 -10.97
N LYS A 262 -40.67 -15.78 -10.28
CA LYS A 262 -42.12 -15.56 -10.17
C LYS A 262 -42.48 -15.39 -8.70
N LYS A 263 -43.48 -14.55 -8.42
CA LYS A 263 -43.90 -14.24 -7.05
C LYS A 263 -44.39 -15.47 -6.26
N ASP A 264 -45.08 -16.38 -6.92
CA ASP A 264 -45.74 -17.53 -6.29
C ASP A 264 -45.03 -18.87 -6.60
N ASN A 265 -43.76 -18.82 -7.05
CA ASN A 265 -43.00 -20.02 -7.44
C ASN A 265 -41.49 -19.83 -7.23
N GLU A 266 -40.95 -20.58 -6.27
CA GLU A 266 -39.56 -20.51 -5.81
C GLU A 266 -38.56 -21.27 -6.70
N ILE A 267 -38.99 -21.99 -7.75
CA ILE A 267 -38.12 -22.79 -8.62
C ILE A 267 -36.94 -21.96 -9.18
N ASN A 268 -37.23 -20.71 -9.54
CA ASN A 268 -36.25 -19.79 -10.11
C ASN A 268 -35.64 -18.83 -9.06
N TRP A 269 -35.87 -19.05 -7.78
CA TRP A 269 -35.23 -18.27 -6.72
C TRP A 269 -33.88 -18.88 -6.35
N ILE A 270 -32.99 -18.05 -5.78
CA ILE A 270 -31.68 -18.49 -5.30
C ILE A 270 -31.62 -18.21 -3.81
N SER A 271 -31.68 -19.26 -2.98
CA SER A 271 -31.63 -19.11 -1.52
C SER A 271 -30.23 -18.74 -1.03
N ASN A 272 -30.18 -17.99 0.07
CA ASN A 272 -28.94 -17.65 0.76
C ASN A 272 -28.23 -18.90 1.28
N SER A 273 -28.96 -19.91 1.74
CA SER A 273 -28.41 -21.23 2.10
C SER A 273 -27.72 -21.94 0.94
N TYR A 274 -28.29 -21.89 -0.26
CA TYR A 274 -27.66 -22.44 -1.46
C TYR A 274 -26.39 -21.65 -1.82
N LEU A 275 -26.45 -20.32 -1.80
CA LEU A 275 -25.26 -19.48 -2.01
C LEU A 275 -24.16 -19.81 -1.01
N ALA A 276 -24.47 -19.89 0.29
CA ALA A 276 -23.50 -20.24 1.32
C ALA A 276 -22.84 -21.60 1.05
N THR A 277 -23.61 -22.59 0.58
CA THR A 277 -23.10 -23.92 0.21
C THR A 277 -22.13 -23.85 -0.97
N VAL A 278 -22.49 -23.11 -2.03
CA VAL A 278 -21.63 -22.92 -3.21
C VAL A 278 -20.35 -22.18 -2.81
N LEU A 279 -20.44 -21.09 -2.05
CA LEU A 279 -19.31 -20.23 -1.68
C LEU A 279 -18.37 -20.88 -0.66
N LYS A 280 -18.87 -21.83 0.13
CA LYS A 280 -18.03 -22.70 0.97
C LYS A 280 -17.08 -23.53 0.12
N ALA A 281 -17.55 -24.02 -1.02
CA ALA A 281 -16.80 -24.89 -1.93
C ALA A 281 -15.83 -24.13 -2.84
N ILE A 282 -15.99 -22.81 -3.01
CA ILE A 282 -15.02 -21.98 -3.74
C ILE A 282 -13.72 -21.88 -2.92
N ALA A 283 -12.57 -22.15 -3.55
CA ALA A 283 -11.27 -22.17 -2.86
C ALA A 283 -10.74 -20.78 -2.48
N ALA A 284 -11.21 -19.72 -3.13
CA ALA A 284 -10.83 -18.33 -2.86
C ALA A 284 -10.69 -18.02 -1.36
N ARG A 285 -9.59 -17.38 -0.98
CA ARG A 285 -9.25 -17.11 0.42
C ARG A 285 -10.28 -16.21 1.07
N HIS A 286 -10.62 -15.11 0.41
CA HIS A 286 -11.67 -14.20 0.87
C HIS A 286 -12.83 -14.21 -0.12
N VAL A 287 -14.05 -14.37 0.39
CA VAL A 287 -15.29 -14.14 -0.37
C VAL A 287 -16.13 -13.11 0.36
N LEU A 288 -16.51 -12.05 -0.36
CA LEU A 288 -17.40 -11.01 0.14
C LEU A 288 -18.63 -10.93 -0.76
N ILE A 289 -19.81 -11.08 -0.18
CA ILE A 289 -21.08 -10.71 -0.83
C ILE A 289 -21.41 -9.27 -0.47
N VAL A 290 -21.77 -8.47 -1.46
CA VAL A 290 -22.35 -7.14 -1.30
C VAL A 290 -23.73 -7.17 -1.97
N SER A 291 -24.78 -7.25 -1.15
CA SER A 291 -26.16 -7.45 -1.59
C SER A 291 -26.96 -6.17 -1.45
N ASP A 292 -27.25 -5.51 -2.56
CA ASP A 292 -28.24 -4.44 -2.62
C ASP A 292 -29.65 -5.01 -2.86
N SER A 293 -30.06 -5.84 -1.90
CA SER A 293 -31.35 -6.51 -1.82
C SER A 293 -31.60 -6.94 -0.38
N CYS A 294 -32.82 -7.33 -0.05
CA CYS A 294 -33.11 -8.01 1.21
C CYS A 294 -32.27 -9.30 1.31
N TYR A 295 -31.61 -9.51 2.44
CA TYR A 295 -30.76 -10.68 2.70
C TYR A 295 -30.99 -11.16 4.15
N SER A 296 -31.30 -12.44 4.36
CA SER A 296 -31.39 -13.03 5.70
C SER A 296 -30.01 -13.55 6.14
N GLY A 297 -29.54 -13.12 7.30
CA GLY A 297 -28.19 -13.45 7.78
C GLY A 297 -28.01 -13.17 9.27
N LYS A 298 -28.85 -13.76 10.14
CA LYS A 298 -28.77 -13.52 11.59
C LYS A 298 -27.57 -14.22 12.25
N LEU A 299 -26.40 -13.61 12.08
CA LEU A 299 -25.33 -13.47 13.07
C LEU A 299 -24.63 -12.15 12.72
N SER A 300 -25.28 -11.03 13.06
CA SER A 300 -24.60 -9.74 13.07
C SER A 300 -23.48 -9.86 14.09
N ARG A 301 -22.22 -9.86 13.63
CA ARG A 301 -21.15 -9.44 14.53
C ARG A 301 -21.51 -8.01 14.86
N GLU A 302 -21.77 -7.72 16.13
CA GLU A 302 -21.61 -6.34 16.60
C GLU A 302 -20.27 -5.89 16.03
N ALA A 303 -20.30 -4.88 15.15
CA ALA A 303 -19.11 -4.21 14.70
C ALA A 303 -18.49 -3.63 15.96
N GLY A 304 -17.67 -4.44 16.63
CA GLY A 304 -17.09 -4.11 17.91
C GLY A 304 -16.43 -2.77 17.70
N SER A 305 -16.78 -1.81 18.55
CA SER A 305 -16.24 -0.46 18.60
C SER A 305 -14.73 -0.54 18.77
N SER A 306 -14.06 -0.85 17.68
CA SER A 306 -12.64 -0.76 17.54
C SER A 306 -12.44 0.71 17.33
N ARG A 307 -12.26 1.42 18.46
CA ARG A 307 -11.58 2.71 18.50
C ARG A 307 -10.52 2.67 17.41
N VAL A 308 -10.47 3.70 16.57
CA VAL A 308 -9.53 3.88 15.46
C VAL A 308 -8.10 3.79 16.01
N SER A 309 -7.67 2.56 16.30
CA SER A 309 -6.30 2.17 16.51
C SER A 309 -5.75 2.09 15.11
N LEU A 310 -4.65 2.78 14.86
CA LEU A 310 -3.98 2.81 13.57
C LEU A 310 -3.76 1.35 13.11
N LYS A 311 -4.64 0.88 12.20
CA LYS A 311 -4.56 -0.46 11.61
C LYS A 311 -3.23 -0.51 10.86
N ASN A 312 -2.28 -1.24 11.43
CA ASN A 312 -0.92 -1.33 10.91
C ASN A 312 -0.80 -2.54 9.95
N LEU A 313 0.33 -2.66 9.28
CA LEU A 313 0.54 -3.71 8.29
C LEU A 313 0.46 -5.13 8.87
N SER A 314 0.80 -5.33 10.15
CA SER A 314 0.69 -6.64 10.80
C SER A 314 -0.77 -7.05 11.02
N TYR A 315 -1.68 -6.09 11.28
CA TYR A 315 -3.11 -6.35 11.27
C TYR A 315 -3.58 -6.86 9.90
N TYR A 316 -3.27 -6.12 8.83
CA TYR A 316 -3.70 -6.48 7.47
C TYR A 316 -3.12 -7.83 7.01
N LYS A 317 -1.85 -8.12 7.30
CA LYS A 317 -1.22 -9.42 7.01
C LYS A 317 -1.88 -10.57 7.77
N ASN A 318 -2.24 -10.35 9.04
CA ASN A 318 -2.89 -11.37 9.85
C ASN A 318 -4.28 -11.71 9.29
N ILE A 319 -5.11 -10.70 9.00
CA ILE A 319 -6.46 -10.94 8.48
C ILE A 319 -6.44 -11.44 7.03
N SER A 320 -5.46 -11.04 6.21
CA SER A 320 -5.33 -11.54 4.84
C SER A 320 -4.83 -12.98 4.73
N SER A 321 -4.21 -13.50 5.79
CA SER A 321 -3.73 -14.89 5.81
C SER A 321 -4.84 -15.91 6.09
N LYS A 322 -5.95 -15.48 6.70
CA LYS A 322 -7.03 -16.33 7.19
C LYS A 322 -8.20 -16.35 6.22
N LYS A 323 -8.88 -17.49 6.11
CA LYS A 323 -10.07 -17.62 5.27
C LYS A 323 -11.18 -16.70 5.76
N SER A 324 -11.85 -16.03 4.82
CA SER A 324 -12.97 -15.10 5.12
C SER A 324 -14.17 -15.35 4.21
N ARG A 325 -15.35 -15.32 4.81
CA ARG A 325 -16.66 -15.39 4.16
C ARG A 325 -17.58 -14.37 4.84
N CYS A 326 -17.81 -13.24 4.19
CA CYS A 326 -18.57 -12.12 4.76
C CYS A 326 -19.69 -11.64 3.82
N VAL A 327 -20.72 -11.01 4.39
CA VAL A 327 -21.81 -10.36 3.67
C VAL A 327 -21.97 -8.93 4.17
N ILE A 328 -22.14 -7.99 3.24
CA ILE A 328 -22.71 -6.68 3.48
C ILE A 328 -24.06 -6.63 2.75
N SER A 329 -25.15 -6.28 3.43
CA SER A 329 -26.47 -6.11 2.80
C SER A 329 -27.00 -4.68 2.97
N SER A 330 -27.84 -4.22 2.03
CA SER A 330 -28.42 -2.88 2.05
C SER A 330 -29.58 -2.70 3.03
N GLY A 331 -30.18 -3.79 3.51
CA GLY A 331 -31.22 -3.77 4.54
C GLY A 331 -31.43 -5.15 5.18
N GLY A 332 -31.96 -5.14 6.40
CA GLY A 332 -32.40 -6.33 7.12
C GLY A 332 -33.83 -6.73 6.73
N LEU A 333 -34.81 -6.38 7.56
CA LEU A 333 -36.24 -6.70 7.34
C LEU A 333 -36.97 -5.67 6.46
N GLU A 334 -36.37 -4.50 6.24
CA GLU A 334 -37.00 -3.38 5.52
C GLU A 334 -36.82 -3.48 3.99
N PRO A 335 -37.83 -3.05 3.19
CA PRO A 335 -37.70 -2.99 1.73
C PRO A 335 -36.60 -2.03 1.28
N VAL A 336 -35.89 -2.40 0.21
CA VAL A 336 -34.84 -1.56 -0.39
C VAL A 336 -35.44 -0.48 -1.27
N ILE A 337 -34.98 0.77 -1.11
CA ILE A 337 -35.48 1.90 -1.92
C ILE A 337 -34.78 1.90 -3.29
N ASP A 338 -35.51 1.57 -4.35
CA ASP A 338 -35.07 1.57 -5.76
C ASP A 338 -35.05 2.99 -6.39
N SER A 339 -34.81 4.02 -5.58
CA SER A 339 -34.62 5.41 -6.02
C SER A 339 -34.07 6.27 -4.87
N GLY A 340 -33.50 7.43 -5.18
CA GLY A 340 -33.07 8.41 -4.16
C GLY A 340 -31.59 8.42 -3.83
N GLY A 341 -30.78 7.54 -4.41
CA GLY A 341 -29.33 7.70 -4.42
C GLY A 341 -28.87 8.73 -5.47
N LYS A 342 -27.59 9.07 -5.44
CA LYS A 342 -27.00 10.04 -6.39
C LYS A 342 -26.85 9.42 -7.78
N ASN A 343 -26.94 10.24 -8.84
CA ASN A 343 -26.64 9.84 -10.23
C ASN A 343 -27.43 8.63 -10.75
N GLY A 344 -28.68 8.44 -10.28
CA GLY A 344 -29.52 7.33 -10.70
C GLY A 344 -29.12 5.97 -10.10
N HIS A 345 -28.45 5.99 -8.95
CA HIS A 345 -28.11 4.81 -8.16
C HIS A 345 -29.06 4.62 -6.98
N SER A 346 -29.10 3.43 -6.39
CA SER A 346 -29.71 3.24 -5.06
C SER A 346 -28.91 4.02 -3.99
N VAL A 347 -29.52 4.26 -2.82
CA VAL A 347 -28.82 4.92 -1.70
C VAL A 347 -27.64 4.08 -1.20
N PHE A 348 -27.81 2.75 -1.16
CA PHE A 348 -26.76 1.84 -0.73
C PHE A 348 -25.63 1.75 -1.76
N ALA A 349 -25.95 1.52 -3.03
CA ALA A 349 -24.97 1.43 -4.11
C ALA A 349 -24.18 2.73 -4.24
N SER A 350 -24.85 3.89 -4.22
CA SER A 350 -24.15 5.19 -4.27
C SER A 350 -23.20 5.37 -3.09
N SER A 351 -23.60 4.99 -1.87
CA SER A 351 -22.72 5.05 -0.71
C SER A 351 -21.51 4.10 -0.82
N PHE A 352 -21.71 2.89 -1.32
CA PHE A 352 -20.64 1.92 -1.56
C PHE A 352 -19.66 2.43 -2.62
N ILE A 353 -20.16 2.95 -3.73
CA ILE A 353 -19.40 3.55 -4.83
C ILE A 353 -18.58 4.75 -4.34
N ASP A 354 -19.20 5.70 -3.63
CA ASP A 354 -18.53 6.88 -3.10
C ASP A 354 -17.39 6.47 -2.15
N THR A 355 -17.67 5.53 -1.23
CA THR A 355 -16.68 5.07 -0.25
C THR A 355 -15.47 4.40 -0.91
N LEU A 356 -15.69 3.59 -1.95
CA LEU A 356 -14.59 2.98 -2.72
C LEU A 356 -13.85 3.99 -3.59
N THR A 357 -14.53 4.98 -4.15
CA THR A 357 -13.93 6.00 -5.03
C THR A 357 -12.99 6.92 -4.24
N ASP A 358 -13.42 7.32 -3.04
CA ASP A 358 -12.68 8.23 -2.16
C ASP A 358 -11.52 7.56 -1.41
N ASN A 359 -11.55 6.23 -1.27
CA ASN A 359 -10.52 5.49 -0.56
C ASN A 359 -9.13 5.65 -1.21
N LYS A 360 -8.09 5.99 -0.44
CA LYS A 360 -6.72 6.21 -0.93
C LYS A 360 -5.73 5.10 -0.56
N GLY A 361 -6.16 4.06 0.15
CA GLY A 361 -5.27 3.00 0.63
C GLY A 361 -5.95 1.65 0.79
N ILE A 362 -5.47 0.83 1.72
CA ILE A 362 -6.09 -0.46 2.06
C ILE A 362 -7.27 -0.19 3.00
N ILE A 363 -8.43 -0.75 2.67
CA ILE A 363 -9.62 -0.73 3.55
C ILE A 363 -10.19 -2.15 3.66
N ASP A 364 -10.39 -2.62 4.89
CA ASP A 364 -11.11 -3.88 5.16
C ASP A 364 -12.63 -3.70 5.07
N SER A 365 -13.33 -4.80 4.83
CA SER A 365 -14.77 -4.78 4.59
C SER A 365 -15.57 -4.28 5.79
N ASN A 366 -15.11 -4.48 7.03
CA ASN A 366 -15.75 -3.94 8.22
C ASN A 366 -15.67 -2.40 8.29
N THR A 367 -14.50 -1.84 7.97
CA THR A 367 -14.30 -0.38 7.90
C THR A 367 -15.10 0.23 6.76
N LEU A 368 -15.13 -0.44 5.61
CA LEU A 368 -15.97 -0.06 4.48
C LEU A 368 -17.44 -0.04 4.88
N PHE A 369 -17.94 -1.12 5.49
CA PHE A 369 -19.30 -1.25 5.98
C PHE A 369 -19.67 -0.13 6.96
N THR A 370 -18.80 0.17 7.93
CA THR A 370 -19.08 1.22 8.93
C THR A 370 -19.32 2.58 8.26
N LYS A 371 -18.53 2.91 7.23
CA LYS A 371 -18.72 4.13 6.44
C LYS A 371 -20.02 4.10 5.63
N VAL A 372 -20.28 2.99 4.94
CA VAL A 372 -21.49 2.81 4.12
C VAL A 372 -22.75 2.91 4.98
N ARG A 373 -22.80 2.16 6.09
CA ARG A 373 -23.91 2.16 7.04
C ARG A 373 -24.23 3.55 7.56
N HIS A 374 -23.19 4.32 7.93
CA HIS A 374 -23.37 5.69 8.41
C HIS A 374 -24.06 6.58 7.37
N ILE A 375 -23.62 6.52 6.11
CA ILE A 375 -24.21 7.31 5.02
C ILE A 375 -25.64 6.85 4.73
N VAL A 376 -25.88 5.54 4.64
CA VAL A 376 -27.22 5.01 4.32
C VAL A 376 -28.24 5.38 5.40
N MET A 377 -27.91 5.20 6.68
CA MET A 377 -28.82 5.54 7.79
C MET A 377 -29.15 7.04 7.89
N LEU A 378 -28.31 7.91 7.33
CA LEU A 378 -28.58 9.35 7.28
C LEU A 378 -29.49 9.75 6.10
N ASN A 379 -29.55 8.93 5.04
CA ASN A 379 -30.19 9.29 3.78
C ASN A 379 -31.38 8.40 3.41
N ALA A 380 -31.60 7.28 4.11
CA ALA A 380 -32.69 6.35 3.87
C ALA A 380 -33.16 5.66 5.16
N SER A 381 -34.41 5.20 5.17
CA SER A 381 -34.96 4.32 6.21
C SER A 381 -34.54 2.87 5.98
N GLN A 382 -33.24 2.63 5.88
CA GLN A 382 -32.64 1.32 5.67
C GLN A 382 -31.52 1.10 6.69
N THR A 383 -31.40 -0.12 7.19
CA THR A 383 -30.33 -0.49 8.13
C THR A 383 -29.43 -1.54 7.49
N PRO A 384 -28.32 -1.13 6.86
CA PRO A 384 -27.34 -2.08 6.34
C PRO A 384 -26.81 -3.01 7.43
N GLU A 385 -26.58 -4.27 7.06
CA GLU A 385 -26.04 -5.30 7.95
C GLU A 385 -24.70 -5.84 7.46
N TYR A 386 -23.89 -6.29 8.40
CA TYR A 386 -22.62 -6.98 8.16
C TYR A 386 -22.60 -8.26 8.99
N SER A 387 -22.34 -9.38 8.32
CA SER A 387 -22.31 -10.69 8.97
C SER A 387 -21.29 -11.62 8.32
N ASP A 388 -20.85 -12.62 9.08
CA ASP A 388 -20.10 -13.73 8.52
C ASP A 388 -21.10 -14.69 7.84
N LEU A 389 -20.76 -15.27 6.68
CA LEU A 389 -21.63 -16.30 6.09
C LEU A 389 -21.65 -17.54 6.99
N ARG A 390 -22.81 -17.83 7.57
CA ARG A 390 -23.04 -19.05 8.37
C ARG A 390 -22.61 -20.29 7.59
N ASN A 391 -21.91 -21.19 8.29
CA ASN A 391 -21.50 -22.50 7.79
C ASN A 391 -20.60 -22.52 6.54
N ALA A 392 -20.07 -21.36 6.10
CA ALA A 392 -19.26 -21.23 4.89
C ALA A 392 -17.73 -21.36 5.12
N GLY A 393 -17.28 -21.60 6.36
CA GLY A 393 -15.86 -21.80 6.69
C GLY A 393 -15.08 -20.50 6.89
N HIS A 394 -15.66 -19.53 7.60
CA HIS A 394 -14.98 -18.30 8.03
C HIS A 394 -13.99 -18.60 9.17
N GLU A 395 -12.76 -18.09 9.10
CA GLU A 395 -11.67 -18.36 10.06
C GLU A 395 -11.11 -17.09 10.73
N GLY A 396 -11.84 -15.97 10.65
CA GLY A 396 -11.46 -14.70 11.26
C GLY A 396 -10.60 -13.79 10.37
N GLY A 397 -10.52 -14.08 9.07
CA GLY A 397 -9.97 -13.16 8.07
C GLY A 397 -10.98 -12.09 7.65
N ASP A 398 -10.55 -11.14 6.82
CA ASP A 398 -11.44 -10.11 6.27
C ASP A 398 -11.09 -9.80 4.81
N PHE A 399 -12.07 -9.37 4.03
CA PHE A 399 -11.86 -8.96 2.65
C PHE A 399 -11.20 -7.58 2.62
N LEU A 400 -10.13 -7.44 1.85
CA LEU A 400 -9.36 -6.21 1.72
C LEU A 400 -9.55 -5.58 0.34
N PHE A 401 -9.93 -4.32 0.31
CA PHE A 401 -9.93 -3.51 -0.90
C PHE A 401 -8.62 -2.74 -0.97
N ILE A 402 -7.87 -2.97 -2.05
CA ILE A 402 -6.55 -2.37 -2.24
C ILE A 402 -6.54 -1.64 -3.57
N ARG A 403 -6.41 -0.33 -3.51
CA ARG A 403 -6.39 0.53 -4.70
C ARG A 403 -5.18 0.20 -5.58
N LYS A 404 -5.39 0.14 -6.90
CA LYS A 404 -4.36 -0.05 -7.93
C LYS A 404 -3.45 1.17 -8.04
#